data_AF-A0A1B3XNA4-F1
#
_entry.id   AF-A0A1B3XNA4-F1
#
_cell.length_a   1.000
_cell.length_b   1.000
_cell.length_c   1.000
_cell.angle_alpha   90.00
_cell.angle_beta   90.00
_cell.angle_gamma   90.00
#
_symmetry.space_group_name_H-M   'P 1'
#
loop_
_entity.id
_entity.type
_entity.pdbx_description
1 polymer ?
#
loop_
_entity_poly.entity_id
_entity_poly.type
_entity_poly.pdbx_seq_one_letter_code
_entity_poly.pdbx_strand_id
1 'polypeptide(L)'
;MSKETFIDEIAPYALNIYGEFKILPSVIIAQACLESGYGTSPLAKQGKNIFGTKGEYKGQSIIIQTIEYVNGAPVQVRNKFRKYPTWDESLRDLATLYAFGTSWNRNLYTAVIGEKDYKKAIKAIFDAGFATDPKYIEKLVNLIEMSELTKYDLTVEEVYHIVKKGDTVSAIAKAYGSTQVQIQQWNGLADLNLIKVNQRLRVK
;
A
#
# COMPACT_ATOMS: atom_id res chain seq x y z
N MET A 1 2.32 11.64 -16.52
CA MET A 1 1.88 11.48 -15.13
C MET A 1 2.83 12.27 -14.26
N SER A 2 2.33 13.20 -13.42
CA SER A 2 3.16 13.91 -12.45
C SER A 2 3.39 13.04 -11.21
N LYS A 3 4.24 13.50 -10.28
CA LYS A 3 4.46 12.83 -9.00
C LYS A 3 3.18 12.77 -8.17
N GLU A 4 2.46 13.88 -8.14
CA GLU A 4 1.19 14.07 -7.42
C GLU A 4 0.10 13.18 -8.03
N THR A 5 -0.03 13.16 -9.37
CA THR A 5 -1.01 12.28 -10.03
C THR A 5 -0.78 10.81 -9.68
N PHE A 6 0.48 10.36 -9.61
CA PHE A 6 0.79 8.98 -9.23
C PHE A 6 0.38 8.70 -7.78
N ILE A 7 0.71 9.60 -6.85
CA ILE A 7 0.33 9.49 -5.44
C ILE A 7 -1.19 9.41 -5.30
N ASP A 8 -1.92 10.31 -5.95
CA ASP A 8 -3.39 10.37 -5.90
C ASP A 8 -4.02 9.10 -6.48
N GLU A 9 -3.44 8.52 -7.53
CA GLU A 9 -3.93 7.29 -8.15
C GLU A 9 -3.77 6.07 -7.23
N ILE A 10 -2.69 5.98 -6.45
CA ILE A 10 -2.42 4.82 -5.58
C ILE A 10 -2.93 4.99 -4.15
N ALA A 11 -3.21 6.21 -3.70
CA ALA A 11 -3.65 6.48 -2.33
C ALA A 11 -4.90 5.69 -1.90
N PRO A 12 -5.97 5.55 -2.72
CA PRO A 12 -7.12 4.71 -2.36
C PRO A 12 -6.75 3.24 -2.12
N TYR A 13 -5.79 2.69 -2.88
CA TYR A 13 -5.32 1.32 -2.68
C TYR A 13 -4.54 1.18 -1.37
N ALA A 14 -3.65 2.13 -1.07
CA ALA A 14 -2.89 2.14 0.18
C ALA A 14 -3.82 2.24 1.41
N LEU A 15 -4.89 3.03 1.33
CA LEU A 15 -5.93 3.12 2.38
C LEU A 15 -6.67 1.78 2.57
N ASN A 16 -7.06 1.11 1.48
CA ASN A 16 -7.70 -0.21 1.56
C ASN A 16 -6.74 -1.25 2.16
N ILE A 17 -5.47 -1.24 1.77
CA ILE A 17 -4.44 -2.11 2.33
C ILE A 17 -4.27 -1.88 3.83
N TYR A 18 -4.28 -0.64 4.32
CA TYR A 18 -4.25 -0.40 5.76
C TYR A 18 -5.46 -1.02 6.47
N GLY A 19 -6.66 -0.95 5.87
CA GLY A 19 -7.86 -1.58 6.41
C GLY A 19 -7.68 -3.08 6.67
N GLU A 20 -7.01 -3.77 5.75
CA GLU A 20 -6.82 -5.22 5.76
C GLU A 20 -5.58 -5.67 6.54
N PHE A 21 -4.46 -4.98 6.36
CA PHE A 21 -3.13 -5.41 6.82
C PHE A 21 -2.53 -4.52 7.90
N LYS A 22 -3.15 -3.38 8.23
CA LYS A 22 -2.65 -2.41 9.22
C LYS A 22 -1.23 -1.91 8.92
N ILE A 23 -0.86 -1.79 7.64
CA ILE A 23 0.39 -1.18 7.18
C ILE A 23 0.11 0.27 6.81
N LEU A 24 0.92 1.21 7.32
CA LEU A 24 0.73 2.64 7.11
C LEU A 24 0.65 3.01 5.61
N PRO A 25 -0.42 3.71 5.17
CA PRO A 25 -0.54 4.18 3.80
C PRO A 25 0.65 5.03 3.35
N SER A 26 1.18 5.91 4.20
CA SER A 26 2.34 6.74 3.89
C SER A 26 3.56 5.92 3.49
N VAL A 27 3.81 4.79 4.17
CA VAL A 27 4.92 3.88 3.91
C VAL A 27 4.73 3.19 2.56
N ILE A 28 3.53 2.66 2.28
CA ILE A 28 3.23 2.00 1.00
C ILE A 28 3.40 2.98 -0.17
N ILE A 29 2.84 4.19 -0.06
CA ILE A 29 2.92 5.21 -1.10
C ILE A 29 4.38 5.62 -1.31
N ALA A 30 5.13 5.87 -0.24
CA ALA A 30 6.53 6.27 -0.33
C ALA A 30 7.41 5.21 -1.01
N GLN A 31 7.25 3.93 -0.62
CA GLN A 31 7.93 2.84 -1.28
C GLN A 31 7.52 2.77 -2.76
N ALA A 32 6.22 2.84 -3.07
CA ALA A 32 5.78 2.80 -4.46
C ALA A 32 6.40 3.93 -5.30
N CYS A 33 6.45 5.15 -4.77
CA CYS A 33 7.09 6.29 -5.43
C CYS A 33 8.59 6.05 -5.66
N LEU A 34 9.32 5.60 -4.63
CA LEU A 34 10.76 5.37 -4.71
C LEU A 34 11.11 4.23 -5.69
N GLU A 35 10.44 3.09 -5.56
CA GLU A 35 10.77 1.84 -6.26
C GLU A 35 10.40 1.88 -7.75
N SER A 36 9.37 2.64 -8.10
CA SER A 36 8.89 2.76 -9.49
C SER A 36 9.25 4.07 -10.19
N GLY A 37 9.90 5.00 -9.47
CA GLY A 37 10.11 6.37 -9.95
C GLY A 37 8.78 7.04 -10.26
N TYR A 38 7.85 7.05 -9.31
CA TYR A 38 6.48 7.57 -9.45
C TYR A 38 5.71 6.93 -10.62
N GLY A 39 5.78 5.60 -10.73
CA GLY A 39 5.10 4.80 -11.76
C GLY A 39 5.70 4.94 -13.15
N THR A 40 6.81 5.68 -13.30
CA THR A 40 7.35 6.00 -14.63
C THR A 40 8.25 4.91 -15.20
N SER A 41 8.76 4.00 -14.36
CA SER A 41 9.66 2.92 -14.79
C SER A 41 9.00 2.02 -15.86
N PRO A 42 9.78 1.49 -16.82
CA PRO A 42 9.24 0.58 -17.83
C PRO A 42 8.51 -0.62 -17.24
N LEU A 43 9.04 -1.18 -16.15
CA LEU A 43 8.44 -2.32 -15.46
C LEU A 43 7.11 -1.96 -14.78
N ALA A 44 7.01 -0.78 -14.15
CA ALA A 44 5.75 -0.31 -13.56
C ALA A 44 4.70 0.01 -14.63
N LYS A 45 5.08 0.55 -15.79
CA LYS A 45 4.16 0.86 -16.89
C LYS A 45 3.65 -0.40 -17.60
N GLN A 46 4.55 -1.29 -18.00
CA GLN A 46 4.24 -2.43 -18.87
C GLN A 46 3.81 -3.66 -18.08
N GLY A 47 4.42 -3.87 -16.91
CA GLY A 47 4.18 -5.02 -16.04
C GLY A 47 3.23 -4.75 -14.88
N LYS A 48 2.85 -3.47 -14.67
CA LYS A 48 2.15 -3.02 -13.45
C LYS A 48 2.88 -3.42 -12.16
N ASN A 49 4.19 -3.63 -12.26
CA ASN A 49 5.04 -4.12 -11.17
C ASN A 49 5.84 -2.95 -10.61
N ILE A 50 5.41 -2.46 -9.45
CA ILE A 50 5.95 -1.27 -8.79
C ILE A 50 7.30 -1.58 -8.11
N PHE A 51 7.45 -2.79 -7.56
CA PHE A 51 8.53 -3.14 -6.62
C PHE A 51 9.63 -4.00 -7.24
N GLY A 52 9.62 -4.21 -8.56
CA GLY A 52 10.63 -5.05 -9.19
C GLY A 52 10.52 -6.53 -8.80
N THR A 53 9.35 -7.00 -8.38
CA THR A 53 9.19 -8.38 -7.87
C THR A 53 9.47 -9.38 -8.97
N LYS A 54 10.49 -10.24 -8.80
CA LYS A 54 10.87 -11.27 -9.77
C LYS A 54 9.87 -12.45 -9.76
N GLY A 55 9.80 -13.16 -10.88
CA GLY A 55 8.99 -14.39 -11.02
C GLY A 55 7.67 -14.20 -11.77
N GLU A 56 6.61 -14.83 -11.26
CA GLU A 56 5.28 -14.84 -11.88
C GLU A 56 4.19 -14.47 -10.86
N TYR A 57 3.15 -13.79 -11.32
CA TYR A 57 1.93 -13.53 -10.56
C TYR A 57 0.76 -14.23 -11.25
N LYS A 58 0.21 -15.28 -10.62
CA LYS A 58 -0.88 -16.10 -11.20
C LYS A 58 -0.56 -16.58 -12.63
N GLY A 59 0.67 -17.05 -12.85
CA GLY A 59 1.19 -17.49 -14.15
C GLY A 59 1.58 -16.37 -15.12
N GLN A 60 1.37 -15.10 -14.77
CA GLN A 60 1.70 -13.95 -15.61
C GLN A 60 3.08 -13.38 -15.26
N SER A 61 3.88 -13.10 -16.30
CA SER A 61 5.19 -12.46 -16.18
C SER A 61 5.49 -11.55 -17.36
N ILE A 62 6.52 -10.74 -17.19
CA ILE A 62 7.10 -9.91 -18.24
C ILE A 62 8.62 -10.04 -18.18
N ILE A 63 9.27 -10.12 -19.34
CA ILE A 63 10.73 -10.09 -19.44
C ILE A 63 11.13 -8.66 -19.78
N ILE A 64 11.88 -8.02 -18.88
CA ILE A 64 12.45 -6.69 -19.09
C ILE A 64 13.96 -6.83 -19.13
N GLN A 65 14.58 -6.11 -20.06
CA GLN A 65 16.03 -5.94 -20.07
C GLN A 65 16.42 -4.90 -19.03
N THR A 66 17.27 -5.28 -18.08
CA THR A 66 17.81 -4.40 -17.04
C THR A 66 19.32 -4.27 -17.20
N ILE A 67 19.88 -3.23 -16.57
CA ILE A 67 21.32 -3.10 -16.41
C ILE A 67 21.64 -3.57 -14.99
N GLU A 68 22.43 -4.63 -14.88
CA GLU A 68 22.98 -5.13 -13.62
C GLU A 68 24.45 -4.72 -13.55
N TYR A 69 24.97 -4.46 -12.35
CA TYR A 69 26.40 -4.20 -12.16
C TYR A 69 27.10 -5.45 -11.65
N VAL A 70 27.93 -6.07 -12.49
CA VAL A 70 28.73 -7.25 -12.13
C VAL A 70 30.18 -6.82 -12.07
N ASN A 71 30.82 -6.96 -10.91
CA ASN A 71 32.19 -6.48 -10.67
C ASN A 71 32.40 -5.00 -11.04
N GLY A 72 31.38 -4.16 -10.81
CA GLY A 72 31.41 -2.73 -11.13
C GLY A 72 31.16 -2.36 -12.60
N ALA A 73 30.99 -3.34 -13.49
CA ALA A 73 30.68 -3.09 -14.91
C ALA A 73 29.18 -3.27 -15.21
N PRO A 74 28.57 -2.37 -16.02
CA PRO A 74 27.17 -2.53 -16.43
C PRO A 74 27.02 -3.67 -17.44
N VAL A 75 26.16 -4.63 -17.14
CA VAL A 75 25.82 -5.78 -17.98
C VAL A 75 24.32 -5.76 -18.27
N GLN A 76 23.95 -5.94 -19.53
CA GLN A 76 22.54 -6.10 -19.89
C GLN A 76 22.07 -7.51 -19.54
N VAL A 77 21.04 -7.60 -18.71
CA VAL A 77 20.48 -8.87 -18.25
C VAL A 77 18.99 -8.89 -18.57
N ARG A 78 18.49 -10.01 -19.09
CA ARG A 78 17.05 -10.25 -19.22
C ARG A 78 16.56 -10.90 -17.94
N ASN A 79 15.75 -10.17 -17.18
CA ASN A 79 15.15 -10.67 -15.95
C ASN A 79 13.64 -10.92 -16.17
N LYS A 80 13.13 -11.97 -15.53
CA LYS A 80 11.70 -12.30 -15.52
C LYS A 80 11.04 -11.73 -14.26
N PHE A 81 10.07 -10.85 -14.46
CA PHE A 81 9.35 -10.17 -13.39
C PHE A 81 7.88 -10.55 -13.38
N ARG A 82 7.27 -10.48 -12.20
CA ARG A 82 5.82 -10.61 -12.04
C ARG A 82 5.12 -9.57 -12.91
N LYS A 83 4.03 -9.97 -13.57
CA LYS A 83 3.14 -9.06 -14.29
C LYS A 83 1.79 -9.05 -13.60
N TYR A 84 1.35 -7.87 -13.19
CA TYR A 84 0.10 -7.69 -12.47
C TYR A 84 -1.01 -7.13 -13.39
N PRO A 85 -2.29 -7.38 -13.07
CA PRO A 85 -3.40 -6.75 -13.77
C PRO A 85 -3.45 -5.23 -13.55
N THR A 86 -3.28 -4.77 -12.30
CA THR A 86 -3.28 -3.36 -11.91
C THR A 86 -2.16 -3.07 -10.90
N TRP A 87 -1.99 -1.80 -10.58
CA TRP A 87 -1.08 -1.39 -9.50
C TRP A 87 -1.57 -1.84 -8.12
N ASP A 88 -2.88 -1.99 -7.89
CA ASP A 88 -3.42 -2.50 -6.63
C ASP A 88 -2.87 -3.91 -6.31
N GLU A 89 -2.84 -4.82 -7.28
CA GLU A 89 -2.27 -6.16 -7.04
C GLU A 89 -0.77 -6.11 -6.74
N SER A 90 -0.02 -5.18 -7.33
CA SER A 90 1.40 -5.01 -6.99
C SER A 90 1.59 -4.49 -5.57
N LEU A 91 0.75 -3.54 -5.12
CA LEU A 91 0.76 -3.01 -3.75
C LEU A 91 0.34 -4.07 -2.73
N ARG A 92 -0.69 -4.87 -3.05
CA ARG A 92 -1.17 -5.97 -2.22
C ARG A 92 -0.17 -7.12 -2.11
N ASP A 93 0.61 -7.37 -3.16
CA ASP A 93 1.68 -8.37 -3.12
C ASP A 93 2.80 -7.96 -2.16
N LEU A 94 3.15 -6.66 -2.10
CA LEU A 94 4.04 -6.13 -1.06
C LEU A 94 3.41 -6.25 0.33
N ALA A 95 2.14 -5.88 0.49
CA ALA A 95 1.45 -6.00 1.78
C ALA A 95 1.40 -7.44 2.29
N THR A 96 1.22 -8.40 1.38
CA THR A 96 1.25 -9.84 1.67
C THR A 96 2.63 -10.28 2.15
N LEU A 97 3.72 -9.78 1.54
CA LEU A 97 5.07 -10.02 2.02
C LEU A 97 5.25 -9.53 3.46
N TYR A 98 4.73 -8.34 3.79
CA TYR A 98 4.85 -7.81 5.14
C TYR A 98 4.01 -8.58 6.16
N ALA A 99 2.80 -8.97 5.79
CA ALA A 99 1.89 -9.67 6.68
C ALA A 99 2.28 -11.13 6.94
N PHE A 100 2.87 -11.81 5.96
CA PHE A 100 3.10 -13.26 6.01
C PHE A 100 4.57 -13.68 5.86
N GLY A 101 5.48 -12.71 5.73
CA GLY A 101 6.90 -12.93 5.56
C GLY A 101 7.23 -13.72 4.29
N THR A 102 8.37 -14.39 4.32
CA THR A 102 8.87 -15.23 3.24
C THR A 102 8.59 -16.71 3.53
N SER A 103 8.84 -17.59 2.55
CA SER A 103 8.68 -19.03 2.78
C SER A 103 9.59 -19.59 3.88
N TRP A 104 10.76 -18.99 4.09
CA TRP A 104 11.73 -19.41 5.12
C TRP A 104 11.63 -18.62 6.43
N ASN A 105 11.04 -17.42 6.42
CA ASN A 105 10.79 -16.65 7.63
C ASN A 105 9.45 -15.92 7.55
N ARG A 106 8.43 -16.53 8.16
CA ARG A 106 7.05 -16.03 8.20
C ARG A 106 6.88 -14.78 9.06
N ASN A 107 7.81 -14.54 9.99
CA ASN A 107 7.74 -13.43 10.93
C ASN A 107 8.65 -12.26 10.53
N LEU A 108 9.26 -12.31 9.33
CA LEU A 108 10.33 -11.40 8.93
C LEU A 108 9.95 -9.92 9.03
N TYR A 109 8.70 -9.58 8.72
CA TYR A 109 8.20 -8.20 8.65
C TYR A 109 7.08 -7.89 9.65
N THR A 110 6.83 -8.76 10.64
CA THR A 110 5.66 -8.60 11.54
C THR A 110 5.70 -7.31 12.35
N ALA A 111 6.88 -6.73 12.59
CA ALA A 111 7.04 -5.45 13.27
C ALA A 111 6.47 -4.25 12.48
N VAL A 112 6.20 -4.41 11.18
CA VAL A 112 5.58 -3.38 10.33
C VAL A 112 4.07 -3.31 10.56
N ILE A 113 3.46 -4.44 10.96
CA ILE A 113 2.01 -4.59 11.06
C ILE A 113 1.50 -3.89 12.33
N GLY A 114 0.66 -2.88 12.15
CA GLY A 114 0.07 -2.10 13.25
C GLY A 114 0.99 -1.03 13.86
N GLU A 115 2.21 -0.86 13.34
CA GLU A 115 3.07 0.25 13.72
C GLU A 115 2.44 1.58 13.28
N LYS A 116 2.47 2.57 14.16
CA LYS A 116 1.84 3.89 13.97
C LYS A 116 2.85 4.98 13.65
N ASP A 117 4.13 4.71 13.87
CA ASP A 117 5.24 5.60 13.53
C ASP A 117 5.88 5.13 12.23
N TYR A 118 5.71 5.91 11.15
CA TYR A 118 6.27 5.57 9.85
C TYR A 118 7.79 5.44 9.86
N LYS A 119 8.52 6.16 10.73
CA LYS A 119 9.98 6.06 10.84
C LYS A 119 10.36 4.71 11.42
N LYS A 120 9.62 4.23 12.43
CA LYS A 120 9.82 2.87 12.99
C LYS A 120 9.43 1.78 12.00
N ALA A 121 8.32 1.95 11.28
CA ALA A 121 7.89 1.01 10.25
C ALA A 121 8.95 0.86 9.15
N ILE A 122 9.48 1.98 8.63
CA ILE A 122 10.56 1.96 7.61
C ILE A 122 11.84 1.34 8.18
N LYS A 123 12.20 1.65 9.42
CA LYS A 123 13.35 1.03 10.07
C LYS A 123 13.17 -0.48 10.18
N ALA A 124 11.99 -0.96 10.58
CA ALA A 124 11.70 -2.40 10.66
C ALA A 124 11.79 -3.08 9.28
N ILE A 125 11.29 -2.44 8.23
CA ILE A 125 11.42 -2.91 6.84
C ILE A 125 12.92 -3.03 6.44
N PHE A 126 13.71 -2.02 6.77
CA PHE A 126 15.15 -2.00 6.48
C PHE A 126 15.93 -3.07 7.28
N ASP A 127 15.70 -3.15 8.59
CA ASP A 127 16.34 -4.13 9.48
C ASP A 127 16.01 -5.57 9.07
N ALA A 128 14.82 -5.79 8.48
CA ALA A 128 14.40 -7.08 7.92
C ALA A 128 15.06 -7.41 6.56
N GLY A 129 15.89 -6.52 6.02
CA GLY A 129 16.68 -6.75 4.81
C GLY A 129 15.97 -6.45 3.49
N PHE A 130 14.91 -5.63 3.50
CA PHE A 130 14.19 -5.28 2.27
C PHE A 130 15.06 -4.54 1.26
N ALA A 131 15.93 -3.64 1.73
CA ALA A 131 16.83 -2.84 0.91
C ALA A 131 18.24 -2.83 1.51
N THR A 132 19.24 -2.73 0.64
CA THR A 132 20.67 -2.67 1.04
C THR A 132 21.26 -1.27 0.94
N ASP A 133 20.53 -0.31 0.36
CA ASP A 133 20.98 1.08 0.28
C ASP A 133 20.98 1.71 1.68
N PRO A 134 22.13 2.16 2.22
CA PRO A 134 22.19 2.76 3.55
C PRO A 134 21.35 4.03 3.68
N LYS A 135 20.98 4.69 2.58
CA LYS A 135 20.12 5.88 2.57
C LYS A 135 18.64 5.56 2.39
N TYR A 136 18.25 4.27 2.37
CA TYR A 136 16.87 3.87 2.13
C TYR A 136 15.89 4.53 3.11
N ILE A 137 16.21 4.49 4.40
CA ILE A 137 15.39 5.08 5.46
C ILE A 137 15.25 6.59 5.24
N GLU A 138 16.38 7.29 5.06
CA GLU A 138 16.42 8.73 4.82
C GLU A 138 15.58 9.13 3.61
N LYS A 139 15.71 8.42 2.49
CA LYS A 139 14.96 8.67 1.26
C LYS A 139 13.46 8.56 1.47
N LEU A 140 13.00 7.50 2.14
CA LEU A 140 11.57 7.29 2.38
C LEU A 140 11.01 8.30 3.39
N VAL A 141 11.73 8.59 4.47
CA VAL A 141 11.33 9.60 5.45
C VAL A 141 11.20 10.97 4.79
N ASN A 142 12.21 11.39 4.02
CA ASN A 142 12.17 12.67 3.29
C ASN A 142 11.00 12.71 2.30
N LEU A 143 10.73 11.61 1.59
CA LEU A 143 9.61 11.53 0.66
C LEU A 143 8.26 11.69 1.38
N ILE A 144 8.06 10.98 2.49
CA ILE A 144 6.86 11.09 3.33
C ILE A 144 6.66 12.52 3.83
N GLU A 145 7.71 13.15 4.36
CA GLU A 145 7.63 14.49 4.91
C GLU A 145 7.39 15.54 3.81
N MET A 146 8.14 15.50 2.71
CA MET A 146 8.02 16.49 1.62
C MET A 146 6.72 16.38 0.81
N SER A 147 6.14 15.19 0.71
CA SER A 147 4.85 14.95 0.02
C SER A 147 3.66 14.92 0.98
N GLU A 148 3.88 15.22 2.26
CA GLU A 148 2.88 15.24 3.33
C GLU A 148 2.07 13.94 3.40
N LEU A 149 2.71 12.78 3.19
CA LEU A 149 2.01 11.50 3.04
C LEU A 149 1.38 11.01 4.35
N THR A 150 1.81 11.52 5.50
CA THR A 150 1.16 11.23 6.79
C THR A 150 -0.30 11.65 6.83
N LYS A 151 -0.75 12.55 5.93
CA LYS A 151 -2.18 12.85 5.79
C LYS A 151 -3.02 11.60 5.49
N TYR A 152 -2.44 10.61 4.80
CA TYR A 152 -3.10 9.33 4.52
C TYR A 152 -3.08 8.37 5.73
N ASP A 153 -2.18 8.57 6.69
CA ASP A 153 -2.16 7.84 7.96
C ASP A 153 -3.14 8.45 8.97
N LEU A 154 -3.24 9.78 8.97
CA LEU A 154 -4.16 10.55 9.82
C LEU A 154 -5.63 10.38 9.38
N THR A 155 -5.87 10.11 8.09
CA THR A 155 -7.21 9.75 7.60
C THR A 155 -7.72 8.41 8.11
N VAL A 156 -6.91 7.68 8.88
CA VAL A 156 -7.30 6.39 9.46
C VAL A 156 -7.45 6.43 10.98
N GLU A 157 -7.64 7.62 11.57
CA GLU A 157 -8.45 7.70 12.77
C GLU A 157 -9.81 7.09 12.47
N GLU A 158 -10.13 6.02 13.18
CA GLU A 158 -11.43 5.38 13.06
C GLU A 158 -12.49 6.39 13.51
N VAL A 159 -13.12 7.05 12.55
CA VAL A 159 -14.23 7.96 12.86
C VAL A 159 -15.45 7.09 13.01
N TYR A 160 -16.22 7.33 14.07
CA TYR A 160 -17.44 6.61 14.32
C TYR A 160 -18.65 7.53 14.28
N HIS A 161 -19.71 7.04 13.65
CA HIS A 161 -21.02 7.65 13.66
C HIS A 161 -21.95 6.82 14.54
N ILE A 162 -22.74 7.48 15.40
CA ILE A 162 -23.80 6.83 16.16
C ILE A 162 -25.10 7.01 15.37
N VAL A 163 -25.61 5.91 14.83
CA VAL A 163 -26.80 5.89 13.96
C VAL A 163 -28.00 6.52 14.67
N LYS A 164 -28.64 7.47 14.01
CA LYS A 164 -29.85 8.15 14.46
C LYS A 164 -31.05 7.67 13.65
N LYS A 165 -32.25 7.94 14.17
CA LYS A 165 -33.50 7.61 13.49
C LYS A 165 -33.54 8.32 12.12
N GLY A 166 -33.67 7.55 11.05
CA GLY A 166 -33.74 8.06 9.67
C GLY A 166 -32.43 8.04 8.90
N ASP A 167 -31.31 7.66 9.53
CA ASP A 167 -30.06 7.49 8.81
C ASP A 167 -30.10 6.29 7.85
N THR A 168 -29.39 6.44 6.74
CA THR A 168 -29.06 5.35 5.81
C THR A 168 -27.55 5.26 5.67
N VAL A 169 -27.02 4.07 5.36
CA VAL A 169 -25.57 3.93 5.11
C VAL A 169 -25.12 4.80 3.94
N SER A 170 -25.97 5.02 2.93
CA SER A 170 -25.68 5.92 1.81
C SER A 170 -25.51 7.38 2.23
N ALA A 171 -26.39 7.90 3.09
CA ALA A 171 -26.32 9.27 3.59
C ALA A 171 -25.12 9.45 4.53
N ILE A 172 -24.88 8.48 5.42
CA ILE A 172 -23.72 8.48 6.32
C ILE A 172 -22.43 8.47 5.49
N ALA A 173 -22.29 7.54 4.54
CA ALA A 173 -21.12 7.45 3.66
C ALA A 173 -20.83 8.80 2.99
N LYS A 174 -21.85 9.42 2.38
CA LYS A 174 -21.71 10.75 1.76
C LYS A 174 -21.28 11.83 2.76
N ALA A 175 -21.86 11.84 3.96
CA ALA A 175 -21.56 12.85 4.99
C ALA A 175 -20.11 12.77 5.48
N TYR A 176 -19.54 11.56 5.55
CA TYR A 176 -18.17 11.34 6.03
C TYR A 176 -17.16 11.19 4.90
N GLY A 177 -17.56 11.24 3.63
CA GLY A 177 -16.67 11.07 2.48
C GLY A 177 -16.16 9.63 2.32
N SER A 178 -16.91 8.64 2.80
CA SER A 178 -16.66 7.21 2.56
C SER A 178 -17.69 6.64 1.57
N THR A 179 -17.50 5.38 1.18
CA THR A 179 -18.48 4.64 0.37
C THR A 179 -19.29 3.68 1.23
N GLN A 180 -20.48 3.29 0.74
CA GLN A 180 -21.30 2.28 1.41
C GLN A 180 -20.55 0.95 1.56
N VAL A 181 -19.77 0.57 0.54
CA VAL A 181 -18.94 -0.65 0.55
C VAL A 181 -17.89 -0.59 1.64
N GLN A 182 -17.21 0.55 1.80
CA GLN A 182 -16.23 0.74 2.87
C GLN A 182 -16.89 0.64 4.26
N ILE A 183 -18.01 1.34 4.48
CA ILE A 183 -18.75 1.24 5.76
C ILE A 183 -19.22 -0.20 6.01
N GLN A 184 -19.67 -0.90 4.97
CA GLN A 184 -20.07 -2.30 5.06
C GLN A 184 -18.92 -3.17 5.58
N GLN A 185 -17.77 -3.06 4.94
CA GLN A 185 -16.57 -3.86 5.22
C GLN A 185 -16.01 -3.55 6.61
N TRP A 186 -15.89 -2.27 6.97
CA TRP A 186 -15.37 -1.85 8.27
C TRP A 186 -16.23 -2.28 9.46
N ASN A 187 -17.54 -2.49 9.25
CA ASN A 187 -18.49 -2.83 10.30
C ASN A 187 -19.05 -4.26 10.20
N GLY A 188 -18.61 -5.04 9.21
CA GLY A 188 -19.14 -6.39 8.98
C GLY A 188 -20.66 -6.41 8.74
N LEU A 189 -21.21 -5.40 8.04
CA LEU A 189 -22.65 -5.33 7.81
C LEU A 189 -23.07 -6.37 6.75
N ALA A 190 -23.87 -7.35 7.15
CA ALA A 190 -24.46 -8.33 6.22
C ALA A 190 -25.45 -7.68 5.24
N ASP A 191 -26.17 -6.65 5.70
CA ASP A 191 -27.10 -5.85 4.90
C ASP A 191 -26.98 -4.37 5.29
N LEU A 192 -26.80 -3.52 4.28
CA LEU A 192 -26.68 -2.07 4.43
C LEU A 192 -27.98 -1.41 4.91
N ASN A 193 -29.12 -2.09 4.78
CA ASN A 193 -30.43 -1.59 5.22
C ASN A 193 -30.78 -1.93 6.67
N LEU A 194 -29.97 -2.76 7.35
CA LEU A 194 -30.26 -3.28 8.70
C LEU A 194 -29.47 -2.57 9.81
N ILE A 195 -29.07 -1.31 9.60
CA ILE A 195 -28.45 -0.51 10.66
C ILE A 195 -29.48 -0.09 11.71
N LYS A 196 -29.09 -0.08 12.99
CA LYS A 196 -29.99 0.19 14.13
C LYS A 196 -29.68 1.53 14.79
N VAL A 197 -30.70 2.22 15.29
CA VAL A 197 -30.50 3.43 16.12
C VAL A 197 -29.58 3.11 17.30
N ASN A 198 -28.65 4.02 17.60
CA ASN A 198 -27.56 3.90 18.56
C ASN A 198 -26.46 2.87 18.20
N GLN A 199 -26.53 2.23 17.03
CA GLN A 199 -25.41 1.44 16.52
C GLN A 199 -24.23 2.36 16.24
N ARG A 200 -23.06 1.99 16.75
CA ARG A 200 -21.80 2.65 16.44
C ARG A 200 -21.24 2.07 15.13
N LEU A 201 -21.20 2.88 14.09
CA LEU A 201 -20.63 2.52 12.79
C LEU A 201 -19.29 3.22 12.59
N ARG A 202 -18.26 2.48 12.22
CA ARG A 202 -17.03 3.01 11.66
C ARG A 202 -17.31 3.62 10.29
N VAL A 203 -16.92 4.87 10.09
CA VAL A 203 -17.21 5.67 8.88
C VAL A 203 -15.97 6.24 8.21
N LYS A 204 -14.79 6.09 8.84
CA LYS A 204 -13.43 6.21 8.28
C LYS A 204 -12.54 5.19 8.98
#